data_AF-A0A962KDS8-F1
#
_entry.id   AF-A0A962KDS8-F1
#
_cell.length_a   1.000
_cell.length_b   1.000
_cell.length_c   1.000
_cell.angle_alpha   90.00
_cell.angle_beta   90.00
_cell.angle_gamma   90.00
#
_symmetry.space_group_name_H-M   'P 1'
#
loop_
_entity.id
_entity.type
_entity.pdbx_description
1 polymer ?
#
loop_
_entity_poly.entity_id
_entity_poly.type
_entity_poly.pdbx_seq_one_letter_code
_entity_poly.pdbx_strand_id
1 'polypeptide(L)' 'KPVSLNTVLPDKVQWQWLEKTTGKLSAEGCDNAILVPVLPDSVTEVSECAANKAEVNDPINAILNSSVNKILDIFR' A
#
# COMPACT_ATOMS: atom_id res chain seq x y z
N LYS A 1 -25.24 -27.95 -1.75
CA LYS A 1 -24.50 -27.83 -0.46
C LYS A 1 -23.13 -27.24 -0.79
N PRO A 2 -22.72 -26.10 -0.23
CA PRO A 2 -21.39 -25.56 -0.51
C PRO A 2 -20.32 -26.54 -0.02
N VAL A 3 -19.28 -26.73 -0.83
CA VAL A 3 -18.13 -27.57 -0.50
C VAL A 3 -17.11 -26.68 0.20
N SER A 4 -16.74 -27.04 1.43
CA SER A 4 -15.58 -26.43 2.08
C SER A 4 -14.34 -26.79 1.27
N LEU A 5 -13.72 -25.81 0.65
CA LEU A 5 -12.38 -25.97 0.08
C LEU A 5 -11.41 -25.98 1.26
N ASN A 6 -10.61 -27.04 1.39
CA ASN A 6 -9.49 -27.05 2.34
C ASN A 6 -8.50 -25.99 1.88
N THR A 7 -8.56 -24.80 2.48
CA THR A 7 -7.64 -23.71 2.23
C THR A 7 -6.39 -23.93 3.07
N VAL A 8 -5.54 -24.87 2.68
CA VAL A 8 -4.15 -24.89 3.16
C VAL A 8 -3.45 -23.72 2.49
N LEU A 9 -3.63 -22.53 3.05
CA LEU A 9 -2.79 -21.39 2.70
C LEU A 9 -1.38 -21.74 3.19
N PRO A 10 -0.35 -21.60 2.35
CA PRO A 10 1.03 -21.70 2.80
C PRO A 10 1.27 -20.77 4.00
N ASP A 11 2.09 -21.20 4.97
CA ASP A 11 2.38 -20.43 6.20
C ASP A 11 2.92 -19.00 5.93
N LYS A 12 3.42 -18.76 4.72
CA LYS A 12 4.10 -17.52 4.33
C LYS A 12 3.23 -16.55 3.53
N VAL A 13 1.93 -16.78 3.42
CA VAL A 13 1.04 -15.87 2.69
C VAL A 13 0.98 -14.50 3.37
N GLN A 14 1.02 -13.44 2.56
CA GLN A 14 0.90 -12.05 2.98
C GLN A 14 -0.33 -11.45 2.30
N TRP A 15 -1.05 -10.57 2.99
CA TRP A 15 -2.14 -9.81 2.38
C TRP A 15 -1.59 -8.52 1.81
N GLN A 16 -1.84 -8.28 0.52
CA GLN A 16 -1.31 -7.14 -0.17
C GLN A 16 -2.34 -6.53 -1.11
N TRP A 17 -2.33 -5.21 -1.23
CA TRP A 17 -3.12 -4.49 -2.23
C TRP A 17 -2.47 -4.65 -3.59
N LEU A 18 -3.23 -5.13 -4.59
CA LEU A 18 -2.81 -5.19 -5.98
C LEU A 18 -3.77 -4.42 -6.88
N GLU A 19 -3.25 -3.81 -7.93
CA GLU A 19 -4.06 -3.20 -8.97
C GLU A 19 -4.67 -4.31 -9.83
N LYS A 20 -6.01 -4.41 -9.85
CA LYS A 20 -6.73 -5.53 -10.48
C LYS A 20 -6.40 -5.73 -11.97
N THR A 21 -6.09 -4.65 -12.69
CA THR A 21 -5.85 -4.67 -14.14
C THR A 21 -4.44 -5.14 -14.51
N THR A 22 -3.43 -4.79 -13.70
CA THR A 22 -2.01 -5.03 -14.02
C THR A 22 -1.36 -6.08 -13.13
N GLY A 23 -1.92 -6.35 -11.95
CA GLY A 23 -1.32 -7.20 -10.92
C GLY A 23 -0.18 -6.54 -10.16
N LYS A 24 0.12 -5.26 -10.40
CA LYS A 24 1.17 -4.52 -9.70
C LYS A 24 0.79 -4.21 -8.25
N LEU A 25 1.80 -4.00 -7.41
CA LEU A 25 1.63 -3.58 -6.03
C LEU A 25 0.85 -2.26 -5.98
N SER A 26 -0.25 -2.26 -5.25
CA SER A 26 -1.10 -1.10 -5.04
C SER A 26 -1.17 -0.72 -3.56
N ALA A 27 -2.04 0.21 -3.22
CA ALA A 27 -2.26 0.68 -1.87
C ALA A 27 -3.76 0.92 -1.63
N GLU A 28 -4.13 1.02 -0.36
CA GLU A 28 -5.48 1.39 0.03
C GLU A 28 -5.86 2.75 -0.57
N GLY A 29 -7.08 2.82 -1.10
CA GLY A 29 -7.60 4.03 -1.75
C GLY A 29 -7.02 4.32 -3.15
N CYS A 30 -6.30 3.38 -3.76
CA CYS A 30 -6.06 3.40 -5.20
C CYS A 30 -7.26 2.81 -5.95
N ASP A 31 -7.62 3.41 -7.10
CA ASP A 31 -8.70 2.89 -7.94
C ASP A 31 -8.37 1.47 -8.41
N ASN A 32 -9.38 0.60 -8.41
CA ASN A 32 -9.25 -0.82 -8.76
C ASN A 32 -8.26 -1.63 -7.90
N ALA A 33 -7.84 -1.11 -6.74
CA ALA A 33 -7.06 -1.87 -5.79
C ALA A 33 -7.92 -2.98 -5.14
N ILE A 34 -7.37 -4.18 -5.08
CA ILE A 34 -7.99 -5.34 -4.41
C ILE A 34 -7.00 -5.93 -3.41
N LEU A 35 -7.52 -6.36 -2.26
CA LEU A 35 -6.72 -7.02 -1.23
C LEU A 35 -6.70 -8.53 -1.53
N VAL A 36 -5.51 -9.06 -1.82
CA VAL A 36 -5.35 -10.47 -2.19
C VAL A 36 -4.20 -11.14 -1.42
N PRO A 37 -4.30 -12.44 -1.14
CA PRO A 37 -3.21 -13.20 -0.55
C PRO A 37 -2.14 -13.46 -1.62
N VAL A 38 -0.90 -13.11 -1.31
CA VAL A 38 0.27 -13.32 -2.18
C VAL A 38 1.34 -14.12 -1.46
N LEU A 39 2.20 -14.79 -2.23
CA LEU A 39 3.44 -15.32 -1.69
C LEU A 39 4.46 -14.18 -1.55
N PRO A 40 5.37 -14.24 -0.57
CA PRO A 40 6.47 -13.28 -0.49
C PRO A 40 7.26 -13.29 -1.81
N ASP A 41 7.76 -12.13 -2.21
CA ASP A 41 8.60 -11.95 -3.41
C ASP A 41 7.91 -12.24 -4.76
N SER A 42 6.60 -12.53 -4.78
CA SER A 42 5.85 -12.82 -6.02
C SER A 42 5.45 -11.57 -6.81
N VAL A 43 5.49 -10.39 -6.19
CA VAL A 43 5.12 -9.11 -6.79
C VAL A 43 6.29 -8.16 -6.64
N THR A 44 6.84 -7.71 -7.77
CA THR A 44 8.07 -6.90 -7.81
C THR A 44 7.84 -5.48 -8.33
N GLU A 45 6.75 -5.25 -9.07
CA GLU A 45 6.45 -3.94 -9.66
C GLU A 45 5.40 -3.18 -8.86
N VAL A 46 5.61 -1.87 -8.69
CA VAL A 46 4.69 -0.97 -7.98
C VAL A 46 3.86 -0.18 -9.00
N SER A 47 2.54 -0.10 -8.76
CA SER A 47 1.62 0.73 -9.53
C SER A 47 1.91 2.22 -9.31
N GLU A 48 1.59 3.04 -10.30
CA GLU A 48 1.82 4.49 -10.23
C GLU A 48 1.10 5.13 -9.02
N CYS A 49 -0.14 4.72 -8.73
CA CYS A 49 -0.88 5.21 -7.57
C CYS A 49 -0.19 4.87 -6.25
N ALA A 50 0.36 3.67 -6.11
CA ALA A 50 1.05 3.26 -4.89
C ALA A 50 2.43 3.90 -4.75
N ALA A 51 3.15 4.14 -5.85
CA ALA A 51 4.43 4.85 -5.83
C ALA A 51 4.27 6.25 -5.18
N ASN A 52 3.19 6.97 -5.55
CA ASN A 52 2.86 8.27 -4.96
C ASN A 52 2.42 8.21 -3.48
N LYS A 53 2.04 7.03 -2.98
CA LYS A 53 1.62 6.81 -1.58
C LYS A 53 2.75 6.23 -0.72
N ALA A 54 3.75 5.60 -1.33
CA ALA A 54 4.91 5.04 -0.63
C ALA A 54 5.75 6.11 0.05
N GLU A 55 5.86 7.31 -0.54
CA GLU A 55 6.58 8.45 0.05
C GLU A 55 5.87 9.06 1.28
N VAL A 56 4.56 8.85 1.42
CA VAL A 56 3.76 9.45 2.51
C VAL A 56 3.90 8.69 3.84
N ASN A 57 4.43 7.46 3.81
CA ASN A 57 4.76 6.69 5.02
C ASN A 57 6.18 6.97 5.55
N ASP A 58 6.77 8.11 5.21
CA ASP A 58 7.91 8.63 5.95
C ASP A 58 7.40 9.60 7.04
N PRO A 59 7.10 9.10 8.26
CA PRO A 59 6.54 9.92 9.34
C PRO A 59 7.41 11.14 9.65
N ILE A 60 8.71 11.09 9.33
CA ILE A 60 9.64 12.20 9.52
C ILE A 60 9.32 13.36 8.55
N ASN A 61 9.02 13.07 7.28
CA ASN A 61 8.74 14.13 6.29
C ASN A 61 7.41 14.83 6.56
N ALA A 62 6.39 14.12 7.07
CA ALA A 62 5.14 14.74 7.49
C ALA A 62 5.33 15.71 8.67
N ILE A 63 6.20 15.38 9.62
CA ILE A 63 6.53 16.23 10.77
C ILE A 63 7.33 17.46 10.34
N LEU A 64 8.32 17.30 9.46
CA LEU A 64 9.14 18.40 8.96
C LEU A 64 8.29 19.43 8.21
N ASN A 65 7.43 18.98 7.29
CA ASN A 65 6.56 19.87 6.51
C ASN A 65 5.54 20.62 7.41
N SER A 66 4.98 19.96 8.44
CA SER A 66 4.11 20.63 9.41
C SER A 66 4.86 21.67 10.25
N SER A 67 6.10 21.38 10.64
CA SER A 67 6.92 22.24 11.49
C SER A 67 7.42 23.48 10.74
N VAL A 68 7.84 23.34 9.48
CA VAL A 68 8.29 24.47 8.65
C VAL A 68 7.15 25.46 8.39
N ASN A 69 5.94 24.95 8.09
CA ASN A 69 4.77 25.80 7.88
C ASN A 69 4.39 26.58 9.16
N LYS A 70 4.52 25.97 10.34
CA LYS A 70 4.28 26.65 11.63
C LYS A 70 5.32 27.74 11.91
N ILE A 71 6.59 27.52 11.57
CA ILE A 71 7.63 28.54 11.76
C ILE A 71 7.39 29.74 10.83
N LEU A 72 6.99 29.49 9.59
CA LEU A 72 6.71 30.57 8.63
C LEU A 72 5.53 31.47 9.07
N ASP A 73 4.54 30.90 9.75
CA ASP A 73 3.37 31.64 10.27
C ASP A 73 3.70 32.50 11.50
N ILE A 74 4.78 32.19 12.23
CA ILE A 74 5.24 32.99 13.38
C ILE A 74 5.91 34.29 12.92
N PHE A 75 6.39 34.35 11.68
CA PHE A 75 7.07 35.51 11.11
C PHE A 75 6.17 36.35 10.18
N ARG A 76 4.86 36.14 10.20
CA ARG A 76 3.85 36.97 9.52
C ARG A 76 3.05 37.79 10.52
#